data_AF-A0AAU2YCJ4-F1
#
_entry.id   AF-A0AAU2YCJ4-F1
#
_cell.length_a   1.000
_cell.length_b   1.000
_cell.length_c   1.000
_cell.angle_alpha   90.00
_cell.angle_beta   90.00
_cell.angle_gamma   90.00
#
_symmetry.space_group_name_H-M   'P 1'
#
loop_
_entity.id
_entity.type
_entity.pdbx_description
1 polymer ?
#
loop_
_entity_poly.entity_id
_entity_poly.type
_entity_poly.pdbx_seq_one_letter_code
_entity_poly.pdbx_strand_id
1 'polypeptide(L)'
;MSDHYGPQVNRLDSRTRSLESEVSDLDSEVDSLRSKLGQVEDLDYELRDIRDDIARLQSEVGELGDDVRSDISDTDRALKRLTGRVQALEAHFRASEGAPVADFDTIGADWRQLAQIADRGRRVRAGLLSDAQREAHQSAIRVYQHALEERDVHRGRVIEACGILATTPLTIPAHAQAGAEFGQSRTLADSHDQRAKRLTAGAQKAQAELAQDDVLRQAKASLIDKGARAERKLHGVLHGRLADSIRGRALLPVWFVTVLGPVPPAAKTQEWTDLAIQVLAYRITYDVTDQVVALGPEPDEYVPRRTPWFHELTRQLRHWN
;
A
#
# COMPACT_ATOMS: atom_id res chain seq x y z
N MET A 1 85.47 42.25 -43.16
CA MET A 1 84.50 41.14 -43.31
C MET A 1 83.27 41.46 -42.45
N SER A 2 82.53 42.55 -42.74
CA SER A 2 81.49 43.05 -41.82
C SER A 2 80.17 43.54 -42.45
N ASP A 3 80.03 43.71 -43.78
CA ASP A 3 78.83 44.36 -44.35
C ASP A 3 77.65 43.44 -44.73
N HIS A 4 77.80 42.12 -44.70
CA HIS A 4 76.75 41.21 -45.17
C HIS A 4 75.66 40.90 -44.12
N TYR A 5 75.88 41.24 -42.86
CA TYR A 5 74.97 40.88 -41.77
C TYR A 5 73.86 41.91 -41.51
N GLY A 6 73.97 43.13 -42.02
CA GLY A 6 73.02 44.24 -41.73
C GLY A 6 71.53 43.93 -42.02
N PRO A 7 71.16 43.41 -43.20
CA PRO A 7 69.75 43.13 -43.51
C PRO A 7 69.13 42.00 -42.69
N GLN A 8 69.93 40.99 -42.34
CA GLN A 8 69.50 39.89 -41.46
C GLN A 8 69.32 40.39 -40.03
N VAL A 9 70.22 41.25 -39.56
CA VAL A 9 70.11 41.92 -38.26
C VAL A 9 68.82 42.74 -38.18
N ASN A 10 68.49 43.54 -39.20
CA ASN A 10 67.25 44.36 -39.20
C ASN A 10 65.96 43.52 -39.17
N ARG A 11 65.95 42.36 -39.84
CA ARG A 11 64.79 41.45 -39.84
C ARG A 11 64.64 40.75 -38.50
N LEU A 12 65.76 40.30 -37.92
CA LEU A 12 65.79 39.74 -36.56
C LEU A 12 65.32 40.79 -35.55
N ASP A 13 65.80 42.02 -35.64
CA ASP A 13 65.42 43.14 -34.79
C ASP A 13 63.91 43.47 -34.88
N SER A 14 63.34 43.44 -36.09
CA SER A 14 61.90 43.61 -36.29
C SER A 14 61.08 42.47 -35.65
N ARG A 15 61.58 41.24 -35.75
CA ARG A 15 60.94 40.06 -35.14
C ARG A 15 61.08 40.07 -33.62
N THR A 16 62.22 40.51 -33.10
CA THR A 16 62.45 40.72 -31.67
C THR A 16 61.46 41.73 -31.12
N ARG A 17 61.28 42.90 -31.76
CA ARG A 17 60.28 43.89 -31.35
C ARG A 17 58.85 43.35 -31.37
N SER A 18 58.50 42.56 -32.39
CA SER A 18 57.17 41.93 -32.47
C SER A 18 56.94 40.92 -31.34
N LEU A 19 57.95 40.10 -31.04
CA LEU A 19 57.91 39.15 -29.93
C LEU A 19 57.88 39.87 -28.58
N GLU A 20 58.60 40.98 -28.43
CA GLU A 20 58.55 41.82 -27.22
C GLU A 20 57.14 42.38 -26.99
N SER A 21 56.45 42.83 -28.05
CA SER A 21 55.05 43.27 -27.96
C SER A 21 54.11 42.14 -27.54
N GLU A 22 54.24 40.95 -28.15
CA GLU A 22 53.41 39.78 -27.83
C GLU A 22 53.64 39.29 -26.39
N VAL A 23 54.89 39.31 -25.92
CA VAL A 23 55.23 39.02 -24.52
C VAL A 23 54.60 40.04 -23.57
N SER A 24 54.62 41.33 -23.91
CA SER A 24 53.99 42.38 -23.10
C SER A 24 52.46 42.21 -23.01
N ASP A 25 51.82 41.80 -24.12
CA ASP A 25 50.38 41.54 -24.15
C ASP A 25 50.03 40.29 -23.32
N LEU A 26 50.82 39.22 -23.45
CA LEU A 26 50.69 38.00 -22.66
C LEU A 26 50.91 38.24 -21.16
N ASP A 27 51.90 39.07 -20.77
CA ASP A 27 52.11 39.45 -19.38
C ASP A 27 50.90 40.19 -18.80
N SER A 28 50.31 41.09 -19.59
CA SER A 28 49.08 41.80 -19.21
C SER A 28 47.89 40.85 -19.05
N GLU A 29 47.77 39.83 -19.91
CA GLU A 29 46.74 38.81 -19.80
C GLU A 29 46.96 37.91 -18.57
N VAL A 30 48.21 37.53 -18.29
CA VAL A 30 48.57 36.75 -17.08
C VAL A 30 48.21 37.50 -15.81
N ASP A 31 48.48 38.80 -15.74
CA ASP A 31 48.12 39.61 -14.58
C ASP A 31 46.59 39.77 -14.44
N SER A 32 45.86 39.87 -15.55
CA SER A 32 44.39 39.84 -15.55
C SER A 32 43.84 38.50 -15.03
N LEU A 33 44.43 37.37 -15.47
CA LEU A 33 44.04 36.03 -15.04
C LEU A 33 44.35 35.80 -13.56
N ARG A 34 45.49 36.29 -13.06
CA ARG A 34 45.84 36.25 -11.62
C ARG A 34 44.84 37.02 -10.78
N SER A 35 44.43 38.20 -11.24
CA SER A 35 43.40 39.00 -10.56
C SER A 35 42.06 38.27 -10.49
N LYS A 36 41.63 37.63 -11.59
CA LYS A 36 40.41 36.81 -11.61
C LYS A 36 40.52 35.56 -10.74
N LEU A 37 41.69 34.92 -10.69
CA LEU A 37 41.92 33.77 -9.82
C LEU A 37 41.77 34.15 -8.34
N GLY A 38 42.31 35.31 -7.93
CA GLY A 38 42.10 35.82 -6.57
C GLY A 38 40.62 36.03 -6.23
N GLN A 39 39.83 36.58 -7.16
CA GLN A 39 38.37 36.72 -6.97
C GLN A 39 37.66 35.36 -6.83
N VAL A 40 38.11 34.34 -7.55
CA VAL A 40 37.56 32.98 -7.44
C VAL A 40 37.91 32.34 -6.10
N GLU A 41 39.13 32.56 -5.60
CA GLU A 41 39.54 32.09 -4.27
C GLU A 41 38.70 32.76 -3.18
N ASP A 42 38.48 34.08 -3.27
CA ASP A 42 37.60 34.82 -2.34
C ASP A 42 36.15 34.25 -2.35
N LEU A 43 35.60 33.98 -3.54
CA LEU A 43 34.29 33.34 -3.68
C LEU A 43 34.25 31.92 -3.11
N ASP A 44 35.34 31.16 -3.18
CA ASP A 44 35.42 29.82 -2.58
C ASP A 44 35.36 29.90 -1.04
N TYR A 45 36.02 30.89 -0.44
CA TYR A 45 35.90 31.16 1.00
C TYR A 45 34.47 31.55 1.40
N GLU A 46 33.81 32.44 0.64
CA GLU A 46 32.41 32.81 0.89
C GLU A 46 31.47 31.61 0.75
N LEU A 47 31.64 30.78 -0.29
CA LEU A 47 30.84 29.57 -0.50
C LEU A 47 31.02 28.55 0.63
N ARG A 48 32.22 28.48 1.22
CA ARG A 48 32.49 27.63 2.38
C ARG A 48 31.75 28.12 3.61
N ASP A 49 31.81 29.43 3.89
CA ASP A 49 31.13 30.05 5.03
C ASP A 49 29.60 29.88 4.91
N ILE A 50 29.03 30.12 3.73
CA ILE A 50 27.60 29.90 3.45
C ILE A 50 27.22 28.43 3.67
N ARG A 51 28.10 27.48 3.30
CA ARG A 51 27.84 26.05 3.50
C ARG A 51 27.81 25.68 4.99
N ASP A 52 28.72 26.26 5.77
CA ASP A 52 28.77 26.06 7.22
C ASP A 52 27.54 26.68 7.92
N ASP A 53 27.08 27.83 7.46
CA ASP A 53 25.84 28.45 7.94
C ASP A 53 24.59 27.63 7.57
N ILE A 54 24.52 27.09 6.35
CA ILE A 54 23.45 26.16 5.95
C ILE A 54 23.43 24.94 6.86
N ALA A 55 24.59 24.36 7.18
CA ALA A 55 24.68 23.20 8.06
C ALA A 55 24.20 23.52 9.48
N ARG A 56 24.53 24.71 10.00
CA ARG A 56 24.06 25.19 11.31
C ARG A 56 22.54 25.37 11.33
N LEU A 57 21.99 26.05 10.33
CA LEU A 57 20.55 26.26 10.20
C LEU A 57 19.78 24.94 10.06
N GLN A 58 20.34 23.95 9.37
CA GLN A 58 19.74 22.61 9.29
C GLN A 58 19.68 21.91 10.65
N SER A 59 20.71 22.08 11.50
CA SER A 59 20.70 21.56 12.87
C SER A 59 19.63 22.24 13.73
N GLU A 60 19.55 23.57 13.68
CA GLU A 60 18.54 24.34 14.43
C GLU A 60 17.11 23.98 14.03
N VAL A 61 16.85 23.80 12.73
CA VAL A 61 15.55 23.32 12.24
C VAL A 61 15.24 21.90 12.74
N GLY A 62 16.26 21.04 12.84
CA GLY A 62 16.11 19.70 13.41
C GLY A 62 15.71 19.74 14.88
N GLU A 63 16.42 20.53 15.69
CA GLU A 63 16.14 20.72 17.12
C GLU A 63 14.75 21.31 17.35
N LEU A 64 14.38 22.37 16.63
CA LEU A 64 13.03 22.94 16.68
C LEU A 64 11.95 21.92 16.30
N GLY A 65 12.22 21.05 15.33
CA GLY A 65 11.32 19.98 14.94
C GLY A 65 11.08 18.94 16.04
N ASP A 66 12.12 18.62 16.81
CA ASP A 66 12.03 17.69 17.94
C ASP A 66 11.33 18.34 19.14
N ASP A 67 11.59 19.62 19.43
CA ASP A 67 10.91 20.40 20.47
C ASP A 67 9.40 20.49 20.21
N VAL A 68 9.01 20.87 18.99
CA VAL A 68 7.60 20.94 18.59
C VAL A 68 6.92 19.57 18.73
N ARG A 69 7.62 18.48 18.41
CA ARG A 69 7.09 17.13 18.58
C ARG A 69 6.89 16.78 20.05
N SER A 70 7.83 17.19 20.92
CA SER A 70 7.72 17.03 22.37
C SER A 70 6.52 17.80 22.92
N ASP A 71 6.38 19.08 22.57
CA ASP A 71 5.29 19.95 23.00
C ASP A 71 3.92 19.42 22.55
N ILE A 72 3.82 18.90 21.33
CA ILE A 72 2.60 18.23 20.83
C ILE A 72 2.27 17.02 21.71
N SER A 73 3.28 16.21 22.08
CA SER A 73 3.06 15.04 22.94
C SER A 73 2.64 15.44 24.36
N ASP A 74 3.21 16.50 24.91
CA ASP A 74 2.83 17.04 26.23
C ASP A 74 1.39 17.57 26.20
N THR A 75 1.03 18.29 25.15
CA THR A 75 -0.33 18.81 24.94
C THR A 75 -1.35 17.69 24.77
N ASP A 76 -1.02 16.62 24.03
CA ASP A 76 -1.86 15.42 23.92
C ASP A 76 -2.11 14.78 25.30
N ARG A 77 -1.07 14.64 26.12
CA ARG A 77 -1.20 14.11 27.48
C ARG A 77 -2.06 15.02 28.36
N ALA A 78 -1.93 16.34 28.23
CA ALA A 78 -2.76 17.30 28.95
C ALA A 78 -4.23 17.23 28.51
N LEU A 79 -4.50 17.14 27.20
CA LEU A 79 -5.83 16.97 26.64
C LEU A 79 -6.48 15.67 27.12
N LYS A 80 -5.76 14.54 27.13
CA LYS A 80 -6.24 13.27 27.68
C LYS A 80 -6.66 13.38 29.15
N ARG A 81 -5.86 14.07 29.97
CA ARG A 81 -6.22 14.33 31.38
C ARG A 81 -7.45 15.22 31.50
N LEU A 82 -7.57 16.28 30.68
CA LEU A 82 -8.72 17.17 30.69
C LEU A 82 -9.99 16.42 30.27
N THR A 83 -9.92 15.63 29.20
CA THR A 83 -11.01 14.75 28.74
C THR A 83 -11.46 13.81 29.86
N GLY A 84 -10.52 13.14 30.55
CA GLY A 84 -10.86 12.28 31.69
C GLY A 84 -11.54 13.04 32.84
N ARG A 85 -11.11 14.28 33.13
CA ARG A 85 -11.76 15.13 34.13
C ARG A 85 -13.17 15.57 33.71
N VAL A 86 -13.37 15.90 32.44
CA VAL A 86 -14.68 16.24 31.89
C VAL A 86 -15.60 15.04 31.95
N GLN A 87 -15.13 13.85 31.55
CA GLN A 87 -15.91 12.61 31.66
C GLN A 87 -16.29 12.30 33.12
N ALA A 88 -15.38 12.51 34.08
CA ALA A 88 -15.68 12.35 35.50
C ALA A 88 -16.74 13.37 35.96
N LEU A 89 -16.63 14.63 35.55
CA LEU A 89 -17.62 15.67 35.86
C LEU A 89 -18.98 15.40 35.21
N GLU A 90 -19.00 14.93 33.96
CA GLU A 90 -20.23 14.50 33.28
C GLU A 90 -20.87 13.32 33.99
N ALA A 91 -20.07 12.33 34.42
CA ALA A 91 -20.56 11.20 35.19
C ALA A 91 -21.17 11.67 36.52
N HIS A 92 -20.50 12.59 37.24
CA HIS A 92 -21.02 13.18 38.48
C HIS A 92 -22.30 14.00 38.25
N PHE A 93 -22.37 14.81 37.19
CA PHE A 93 -23.52 15.63 36.88
C PHE A 93 -24.72 14.77 36.44
N ARG A 94 -24.50 13.80 35.56
CA ARG A 94 -25.57 12.92 35.07
C ARG A 94 -26.05 11.92 36.13
N ALA A 95 -25.17 11.49 37.06
CA ALA A 95 -25.58 10.76 38.26
C ALA A 95 -26.47 11.62 39.19
N SER A 96 -26.25 12.95 39.23
CA SER A 96 -27.08 13.87 40.01
C SER A 96 -28.45 14.18 39.35
N GLU A 97 -28.59 13.98 38.03
CA GLU A 97 -29.82 14.24 37.27
C GLU A 97 -30.65 12.98 36.94
N GLY A 98 -30.20 11.78 37.33
CA GLY A 98 -30.94 10.54 37.06
C GLY A 98 -31.00 10.16 35.57
N ALA A 99 -29.99 10.55 34.78
CA ALA A 99 -29.94 10.27 33.36
C ALA A 99 -29.95 8.74 33.07
N PRO A 100 -30.70 8.27 32.07
CA PRO A 100 -30.74 6.85 31.73
C PRO A 100 -29.36 6.38 31.24
N VAL A 101 -28.88 5.27 31.80
CA VAL A 101 -27.66 4.60 31.36
C VAL A 101 -28.00 3.75 30.14
N ALA A 102 -27.25 3.94 29.05
CA ALA A 102 -27.39 3.12 27.86
C ALA A 102 -26.94 1.70 28.17
N ASP A 103 -27.86 0.76 28.00
CA ASP A 103 -27.57 -0.65 28.21
C ASP A 103 -27.19 -1.32 26.89
N PHE A 104 -25.90 -1.52 26.70
CA PHE A 104 -25.35 -2.22 25.54
C PHE A 104 -25.10 -3.72 25.79
N ASP A 105 -25.07 -4.15 27.05
CA ASP A 105 -24.73 -5.51 27.44
C ASP A 105 -25.97 -6.39 27.69
N THR A 106 -27.17 -5.81 27.84
CA THR A 106 -28.43 -6.57 27.81
C THR A 106 -28.77 -6.97 26.38
N ILE A 107 -28.38 -8.20 26.06
CA ILE A 107 -28.53 -8.79 24.74
C ILE A 107 -29.76 -9.72 24.74
N GLY A 108 -30.75 -9.40 23.91
CA GLY A 108 -31.91 -10.26 23.70
C GLY A 108 -31.52 -11.60 23.06
N ALA A 109 -32.28 -12.67 23.33
CA ALA A 109 -32.01 -14.00 22.78
C ALA A 109 -31.91 -13.99 21.24
N ASP A 110 -32.74 -13.18 20.58
CA ASP A 110 -32.74 -13.00 19.13
C ASP A 110 -31.40 -12.47 18.59
N TRP A 111 -30.72 -11.59 19.34
CA TRP A 111 -29.48 -10.96 18.88
C TRP A 111 -28.31 -11.93 18.99
N ARG A 112 -28.29 -12.73 20.07
CA ARG A 112 -27.34 -13.84 20.22
C ARG A 112 -27.53 -14.86 19.11
N GLN A 113 -28.78 -15.19 18.78
CA GLN A 113 -29.07 -16.08 17.67
C GLN A 113 -28.57 -15.51 16.33
N LEU A 114 -28.78 -14.22 16.06
CA LEU A 114 -28.25 -13.56 14.86
C LEU A 114 -26.71 -13.62 14.82
N ALA A 115 -26.04 -13.32 15.94
CA ALA A 115 -24.58 -13.37 16.04
C ALA A 115 -24.04 -14.79 15.80
N GLN A 116 -24.69 -15.82 16.36
CA GLN A 116 -24.32 -17.22 16.15
C GLN A 116 -24.49 -17.66 14.69
N ILE A 117 -25.60 -17.28 14.04
CA ILE A 117 -25.85 -17.59 12.62
C ILE A 117 -24.82 -16.87 11.74
N ALA A 118 -24.56 -15.59 12.02
CA ALA A 118 -23.55 -14.79 11.32
C ALA A 118 -22.16 -15.41 11.46
N ASP A 119 -21.75 -15.77 12.68
CA ASP A 119 -20.45 -16.38 12.96
C ASP A 119 -20.31 -17.74 12.26
N ARG A 120 -21.35 -18.58 12.29
CA ARG A 120 -21.36 -19.85 11.56
C ARG A 120 -21.18 -19.64 10.05
N GLY A 121 -21.88 -18.67 9.46
CA GLY A 121 -21.72 -18.34 8.04
C GLY A 121 -20.30 -17.87 7.70
N ARG A 122 -19.71 -17.02 8.54
CA ARG A 122 -18.32 -16.55 8.39
C ARG A 122 -17.31 -17.68 8.52
N ARG A 123 -17.44 -18.58 9.50
CA ARG A 123 -16.55 -19.74 9.67
C ARG A 123 -16.57 -20.65 8.45
N VAL A 124 -17.77 -20.90 7.92
CA VAL A 124 -17.92 -21.69 6.69
C VAL A 124 -17.24 -20.98 5.52
N ARG A 125 -17.40 -19.66 5.38
CA ARG A 125 -16.74 -18.87 4.34
C ARG A 125 -15.21 -18.85 4.47
N ALA A 126 -14.69 -18.82 5.69
CA ALA A 126 -13.25 -18.85 5.97
C ALA A 126 -12.59 -20.19 5.62
N GLY A 127 -13.37 -21.28 5.54
CA GLY A 127 -12.90 -22.58 5.06
C GLY A 127 -12.92 -22.73 3.53
N LEU A 128 -13.36 -21.71 2.79
CA LEU A 128 -13.33 -21.67 1.32
C LEU A 128 -12.10 -20.89 0.83
N LEU A 129 -11.73 -21.10 -0.43
CA LEU A 129 -10.70 -20.29 -1.07
C LEU A 129 -11.10 -18.82 -1.03
N SER A 130 -10.18 -17.94 -0.64
CA SER A 130 -10.39 -16.50 -0.73
C SER A 130 -10.49 -16.05 -2.19
N ASP A 131 -11.07 -14.87 -2.42
CA ASP A 131 -11.21 -14.34 -3.79
C ASP A 131 -9.83 -14.14 -4.44
N ALA A 132 -8.81 -13.75 -3.66
CA ALA A 132 -7.42 -13.65 -4.12
C ALA A 132 -6.82 -15.01 -4.50
N GLN A 133 -7.08 -16.06 -3.72
CA GLN A 133 -6.65 -17.42 -4.05
C GLN A 133 -7.32 -17.91 -5.34
N ARG A 134 -8.63 -17.70 -5.47
CA ARG A 134 -9.38 -18.06 -6.69
C ARG A 134 -8.84 -17.33 -7.91
N GLU A 135 -8.56 -16.03 -7.80
CA GLU A 135 -7.98 -15.23 -8.89
C GLU A 135 -6.59 -15.73 -9.30
N ALA A 136 -5.76 -16.13 -8.33
CA ALA A 136 -4.46 -16.73 -8.60
C ALA A 136 -4.58 -18.06 -9.37
N HIS A 137 -5.52 -18.93 -8.97
CA HIS A 137 -5.80 -20.18 -9.68
C HIS A 137 -6.34 -19.93 -11.09
N GLN A 138 -7.28 -19.00 -11.25
CA GLN A 138 -7.82 -18.61 -12.56
C GLN A 138 -6.71 -18.04 -13.47
N SER A 139 -5.82 -17.23 -12.92
CA SER A 139 -4.68 -16.69 -13.64
C SER A 139 -3.73 -17.80 -14.11
N ALA A 140 -3.43 -18.79 -13.27
CA ALA A 140 -2.59 -19.93 -13.64
C ALA A 140 -3.21 -20.73 -14.81
N ILE A 141 -4.54 -20.91 -14.80
CA ILE A 141 -5.27 -21.57 -15.88
C ILE A 141 -5.21 -20.76 -17.17
N ARG A 142 -5.46 -19.44 -17.10
CA ARG A 142 -5.39 -18.55 -18.28
C ARG A 142 -4.00 -18.54 -18.91
N VAL A 143 -2.94 -18.49 -18.10
CA VAL A 143 -1.55 -18.52 -18.60
C VAL A 143 -1.25 -19.84 -19.32
N TYR A 144 -1.75 -20.96 -18.81
CA TYR A 144 -1.63 -22.25 -19.47
C TYR A 144 -2.42 -22.32 -20.79
N GLN A 145 -3.68 -21.87 -20.79
CA GLN A 145 -4.52 -21.83 -21.98
C GLN A 145 -3.89 -20.97 -23.08
N HIS A 146 -3.38 -19.80 -22.72
CA HIS A 146 -2.70 -18.93 -23.66
C HIS A 146 -1.47 -19.60 -24.29
N ALA A 147 -0.67 -20.33 -23.51
CA ALA A 147 0.46 -21.08 -24.05
C ALA A 147 0.04 -22.19 -25.04
N LEU A 148 -1.13 -22.82 -24.83
CA LEU A 148 -1.70 -23.78 -25.79
C LEU A 148 -2.18 -23.10 -27.07
N GLU A 149 -2.86 -21.96 -26.95
CA GLU A 149 -3.33 -21.18 -28.10
C GLU A 149 -2.16 -20.71 -28.97
N GLU A 150 -1.11 -20.15 -28.36
CA GLU A 150 0.11 -19.73 -29.09
C GLU A 150 0.76 -20.92 -29.83
N ARG A 151 0.86 -22.07 -29.15
CA ARG A 151 1.37 -23.30 -29.77
C ARG A 151 0.53 -23.70 -30.97
N ASP A 152 -0.79 -23.70 -30.83
CA ASP A 152 -1.70 -24.18 -31.87
C ASP A 152 -1.74 -23.22 -33.07
N VAL A 153 -1.63 -21.91 -32.84
CA VAL A 153 -1.44 -20.89 -33.90
C VAL A 153 -0.17 -21.18 -34.71
N HIS A 154 0.96 -21.42 -34.05
CA HIS A 154 2.22 -21.69 -34.75
C HIS A 154 2.21 -23.06 -35.44
N ARG A 155 1.58 -24.08 -34.86
CA ARG A 155 1.35 -25.37 -35.54
C ARG A 155 0.51 -25.22 -36.80
N GLY A 156 -0.53 -24.39 -36.76
CA GLY A 156 -1.34 -24.05 -37.93
C GLY A 156 -0.50 -23.46 -39.06
N ARG A 157 0.36 -22.48 -38.75
CA ARG A 157 1.29 -21.87 -39.72
C ARG A 157 2.29 -22.85 -40.30
N VAL A 158 2.78 -23.81 -39.50
CA VAL A 158 3.65 -24.88 -39.98
C VAL A 158 2.93 -25.74 -41.03
N ILE A 159 1.69 -26.14 -40.76
CA ILE A 159 0.88 -26.95 -41.70
C ILE A 159 0.61 -26.17 -42.99
N GLU A 160 0.27 -24.88 -42.89
CA GLU A 160 0.04 -24.01 -44.05
C GLU A 160 1.30 -23.88 -44.92
N ALA A 161 2.45 -23.58 -44.29
CA ALA A 161 3.73 -23.48 -45.00
C ALA A 161 4.13 -24.82 -45.65
N CYS A 162 3.89 -25.96 -44.99
CA CYS A 162 4.08 -27.28 -45.60
C CYS A 162 3.21 -27.47 -46.85
N GLY A 163 1.97 -27.02 -46.82
CA GLY A 163 1.08 -27.05 -47.98
C GLY A 163 1.67 -26.30 -49.18
N ILE A 164 2.13 -25.06 -48.96
CA ILE A 164 2.74 -24.22 -50.00
C ILE A 164 4.02 -24.86 -50.55
N LEU A 165 4.90 -25.34 -49.67
CA LEU A 165 6.15 -25.99 -50.06
C LEU A 165 5.91 -27.27 -50.88
N ALA A 166 4.84 -28.01 -50.60
CA ALA A 166 4.50 -29.23 -51.33
C ALA A 166 3.91 -28.97 -52.72
N THR A 167 3.20 -27.86 -52.92
CA THR A 167 2.46 -27.59 -54.16
C THR A 167 3.12 -26.56 -55.07
N THR A 168 4.10 -25.80 -54.57
CA THR A 168 4.66 -24.63 -55.28
C THR A 168 6.08 -24.93 -55.78
N PRO A 169 6.42 -24.67 -57.06
CA PRO A 169 7.79 -24.80 -57.56
C PRO A 169 8.80 -23.88 -56.83
N LEU A 170 10.05 -24.34 -56.72
CA LEU A 170 11.15 -23.60 -56.05
C LEU A 170 11.44 -22.22 -56.65
N THR A 171 11.05 -21.98 -57.90
CA THR A 171 11.29 -20.73 -58.62
C THR A 171 10.33 -19.60 -58.24
N ILE A 172 9.23 -19.92 -57.53
CA ILE A 172 8.23 -18.94 -57.12
C ILE A 172 8.61 -18.36 -55.74
N PRO A 173 8.58 -17.02 -55.55
CA PRO A 173 8.93 -16.38 -54.27
C PRO A 173 8.16 -16.93 -53.06
N ALA A 174 6.90 -17.36 -53.27
CA ALA A 174 6.06 -17.98 -52.25
C ALA A 174 6.70 -19.25 -51.63
N HIS A 175 7.47 -20.04 -52.40
CA HIS A 175 8.16 -21.21 -51.87
C HIS A 175 9.28 -20.81 -50.89
N ALA A 176 10.06 -19.77 -51.21
CA ALA A 176 11.11 -19.27 -50.32
C ALA A 176 10.53 -18.65 -49.04
N GLN A 177 9.44 -17.88 -49.16
CA GLN A 177 8.73 -17.32 -48.02
C GLN A 177 8.16 -18.41 -47.09
N ALA A 178 7.48 -19.41 -47.67
CA ALA A 178 6.96 -20.54 -46.90
C ALA A 178 8.08 -21.32 -46.18
N GLY A 179 9.25 -21.46 -46.78
CA GLY A 179 10.42 -22.07 -46.14
C GLY A 179 10.89 -21.31 -44.89
N ALA A 180 10.93 -19.98 -44.96
CA ALA A 180 11.27 -19.13 -43.81
C ALA A 180 10.19 -19.19 -42.72
N GLU A 181 8.92 -19.08 -43.10
CA GLU A 181 7.78 -19.15 -42.18
C GLU A 181 7.67 -20.50 -41.48
N PHE A 182 7.95 -21.60 -42.19
CA PHE A 182 8.04 -22.95 -41.63
C PHE A 182 9.11 -23.02 -40.53
N GLY A 183 10.33 -22.57 -40.83
CA GLY A 183 11.45 -22.64 -39.89
C GLY A 183 11.19 -21.82 -38.62
N GLN A 184 10.66 -20.60 -38.77
CA GLN A 184 10.33 -19.73 -37.65
C GLN A 184 9.16 -20.30 -36.83
N SER A 185 8.05 -20.67 -37.48
CA SER A 185 6.85 -21.13 -36.79
C SER A 185 7.06 -22.47 -36.09
N ARG A 186 7.87 -23.38 -36.65
CA ARG A 186 8.22 -24.63 -35.98
C ARG A 186 8.97 -24.38 -34.67
N THR A 187 9.96 -23.50 -34.69
CA THR A 187 10.75 -23.16 -33.50
C THR A 187 9.88 -22.54 -32.41
N LEU A 188 8.97 -21.64 -32.80
CA LEU A 188 8.01 -21.04 -31.86
C LEU A 188 7.03 -22.09 -31.32
N ALA A 189 6.46 -22.94 -32.17
CA ALA A 189 5.57 -24.02 -31.75
C ALA A 189 6.22 -24.95 -30.72
N ASP A 190 7.48 -25.35 -30.93
CA ASP A 190 8.22 -26.19 -29.99
C ASP A 190 8.47 -25.47 -28.65
N SER A 191 8.81 -24.19 -28.69
CA SER A 191 8.98 -23.35 -27.50
C SER A 191 7.68 -23.24 -26.68
N HIS A 192 6.55 -22.93 -27.34
CA HIS A 192 5.24 -22.84 -26.68
C HIS A 192 4.77 -24.20 -26.18
N ASP A 193 5.05 -25.30 -26.88
CA ASP A 193 4.76 -26.67 -26.40
C ASP A 193 5.55 -27.02 -25.13
N GLN A 194 6.84 -26.68 -25.07
CA GLN A 194 7.65 -26.85 -23.86
C GLN A 194 7.13 -25.99 -22.70
N ARG A 195 6.74 -24.74 -22.97
CA ARG A 195 6.11 -23.85 -21.98
C ARG A 195 4.81 -24.45 -21.45
N ALA A 196 3.92 -24.91 -22.34
CA ALA A 196 2.66 -25.55 -21.96
C ALA A 196 2.91 -26.81 -21.10
N LYS A 197 3.87 -27.65 -21.46
CA LYS A 197 4.26 -28.83 -20.68
C LYS A 197 4.69 -28.47 -19.25
N ARG A 198 5.49 -27.41 -19.08
CA ARG A 198 5.91 -26.93 -17.75
C ARG A 198 4.73 -26.42 -16.90
N LEU A 199 3.74 -25.80 -17.55
CA LEU A 199 2.58 -25.22 -16.87
C LEU A 199 1.46 -26.22 -16.57
N THR A 200 1.44 -27.38 -17.25
CA THR A 200 0.32 -28.33 -17.24
C THR A 200 -0.04 -28.79 -15.83
N ALA A 201 0.94 -29.21 -15.02
CA ALA A 201 0.68 -29.71 -13.67
C ALA A 201 0.08 -28.63 -12.75
N GLY A 202 0.57 -27.39 -12.85
CA GLY A 202 0.06 -26.26 -12.07
C GLY A 202 -1.38 -25.89 -12.47
N ALA A 203 -1.68 -25.88 -13.76
CA ALA A 203 -3.03 -25.59 -14.26
C ALA A 203 -4.03 -26.69 -13.88
N GLN A 204 -3.65 -27.97 -13.98
CA GLN A 204 -4.51 -29.09 -13.56
C GLN A 204 -4.81 -29.06 -12.07
N LYS A 205 -3.79 -28.77 -11.24
CA LYS A 205 -3.98 -28.60 -9.80
C LYS A 205 -4.93 -27.43 -9.50
N ALA A 206 -4.71 -26.27 -10.13
CA ALA A 206 -5.57 -25.10 -9.97
C ALA A 206 -7.03 -25.37 -10.39
N GLN A 207 -7.25 -26.13 -11.46
CA GLN A 207 -8.59 -26.56 -11.89
C GLN A 207 -9.26 -27.46 -10.86
N ALA A 208 -8.53 -28.45 -10.32
CA ALA A 208 -9.06 -29.35 -9.31
C ALA A 208 -9.42 -28.62 -8.01
N GLU A 209 -8.56 -27.70 -7.55
CA GLU A 209 -8.78 -26.90 -6.34
C GLU A 209 -9.99 -25.95 -6.51
N LEU A 210 -10.13 -25.29 -7.67
CA LEU A 210 -11.31 -24.48 -7.96
C LEU A 210 -12.60 -25.30 -8.03
N ALA A 211 -12.57 -26.47 -8.69
CA ALA A 211 -13.73 -27.34 -8.80
C ALA A 211 -14.17 -27.86 -7.43
N GLN A 212 -13.23 -28.23 -6.56
CA GLN A 212 -13.51 -28.63 -5.19
C GLN A 212 -14.12 -27.47 -4.38
N ASP A 213 -13.56 -26.26 -4.49
CA ASP A 213 -14.09 -25.08 -3.82
C ASP A 213 -15.50 -24.71 -4.33
N ASP A 214 -15.78 -24.87 -5.62
CA ASP A 214 -17.10 -24.63 -6.20
C ASP A 214 -18.16 -25.59 -5.65
N VAL A 215 -17.83 -26.88 -5.52
CA VAL A 215 -18.71 -27.87 -4.88
C VAL A 215 -18.98 -27.50 -3.43
N LEU A 216 -17.95 -27.10 -2.67
CA LEU A 216 -18.09 -26.67 -1.28
C LEU A 216 -18.95 -25.40 -1.17
N ARG A 217 -18.73 -24.41 -2.05
CA ARG A 217 -19.52 -23.17 -2.12
C ARG A 217 -20.98 -23.45 -2.39
N GLN A 218 -21.29 -24.31 -3.36
CA GLN A 218 -22.67 -24.69 -3.67
C GLN A 218 -23.32 -25.41 -2.49
N ALA A 219 -22.65 -26.40 -1.90
CA ALA A 219 -23.16 -27.15 -0.76
C ALA A 219 -23.41 -26.26 0.47
N LYS A 220 -22.66 -25.16 0.62
CA LYS A 220 -22.74 -24.25 1.77
C LYS A 220 -23.44 -22.93 1.47
N ALA A 221 -23.91 -22.70 0.24
CA ALA A 221 -24.46 -21.42 -0.22
C ALA A 221 -25.58 -20.91 0.69
N SER A 222 -26.53 -21.77 1.05
CA SER A 222 -27.64 -21.39 1.94
C SER A 222 -27.17 -20.95 3.33
N LEU A 223 -26.14 -21.59 3.90
CA LEU A 223 -25.60 -21.23 5.20
C LEU A 223 -24.83 -19.90 5.16
N ILE A 224 -24.05 -19.69 4.10
CA ILE A 224 -23.31 -18.44 3.88
C ILE A 224 -24.28 -17.27 3.75
N ASP A 225 -25.32 -17.44 2.94
CA ASP A 225 -26.33 -16.41 2.70
C ASP A 225 -27.18 -16.12 3.95
N LYS A 226 -27.58 -17.16 4.70
CA LYS A 226 -28.21 -16.99 6.03
C LYS A 226 -27.30 -16.24 7.00
N GLY A 227 -26.01 -16.57 7.03
CA GLY A 227 -25.01 -15.86 7.84
C GLY A 227 -24.88 -14.39 7.47
N ALA A 228 -24.73 -14.08 6.19
CA ALA A 228 -24.63 -12.70 5.69
C ALA A 228 -25.90 -11.88 5.94
N ARG A 229 -27.09 -12.50 5.88
CA ARG A 229 -28.35 -11.86 6.26
C ARG A 229 -28.44 -11.62 7.77
N ALA A 230 -28.03 -12.58 8.58
CA ALA A 230 -28.02 -12.44 10.04
C ALA A 230 -27.05 -11.35 10.49
N GLU A 231 -25.87 -11.26 9.88
CA GLU A 231 -24.88 -10.21 10.12
C GLU A 231 -25.42 -8.82 9.81
N ARG A 232 -26.00 -8.62 8.62
CA ARG A 232 -26.64 -7.34 8.25
C ARG A 232 -27.77 -6.95 9.19
N LYS A 233 -28.60 -7.92 9.59
CA LYS A 233 -29.70 -7.67 10.53
C LYS A 233 -29.16 -7.30 11.92
N LEU A 234 -28.13 -8.01 12.41
CA LEU A 234 -27.48 -7.68 13.67
C LEU A 234 -26.92 -6.25 13.64
N HIS A 235 -26.14 -5.91 12.62
CA HIS A 235 -25.56 -4.57 12.47
C HIS A 235 -26.64 -3.48 12.45
N GLY A 236 -27.74 -3.68 11.70
CA GLY A 236 -28.84 -2.72 11.66
C GLY A 236 -29.50 -2.49 13.02
N VAL A 237 -29.69 -3.57 13.79
CA VAL A 237 -30.27 -3.47 15.13
C VAL A 237 -29.32 -2.80 16.12
N LEU A 238 -28.02 -3.09 16.05
CA LEU A 238 -27.00 -2.44 16.89
C LEU A 238 -26.85 -0.96 16.56
N HIS A 239 -26.87 -0.62 15.27
CA HIS A 239 -26.88 0.77 14.83
C HIS A 239 -28.08 1.51 15.38
N GLY A 240 -29.28 0.91 15.32
CA GLY A 240 -30.50 1.50 15.89
C GLY A 240 -30.35 1.79 17.39
N ARG A 241 -29.89 0.80 18.17
CA ARG A 241 -29.65 0.97 19.62
C ARG A 241 -28.64 2.08 19.92
N LEU A 242 -27.52 2.12 19.20
CA LEU A 242 -26.50 3.16 19.38
C LEU A 242 -27.06 4.55 19.05
N ALA A 243 -27.77 4.68 17.93
CA ALA A 243 -28.36 5.94 17.50
C ALA A 243 -29.42 6.44 18.49
N ASP A 244 -30.26 5.56 19.03
CA ASP A 244 -31.27 5.92 20.02
C ASP A 244 -30.63 6.35 21.35
N SER A 245 -29.55 5.69 21.79
CA SER A 245 -28.78 6.11 22.97
C SER A 245 -28.17 7.50 22.80
N ILE A 246 -27.56 7.77 21.63
CA ILE A 246 -26.97 9.09 21.33
C ILE A 246 -28.06 10.17 21.25
N ARG A 247 -29.16 9.90 20.54
CA ARG A 247 -30.29 10.85 20.40
C ARG A 247 -30.93 11.14 21.76
N GLY A 248 -31.08 10.11 22.60
CA GLY A 248 -31.62 10.21 23.96
C GLY A 248 -30.65 10.81 24.98
N ARG A 249 -29.42 11.16 24.57
CA ARG A 249 -28.34 11.67 25.45
C ARG A 249 -28.07 10.75 26.64
N ALA A 250 -28.21 9.44 26.43
CA ALA A 250 -27.98 8.44 27.45
C ALA A 250 -26.50 8.40 27.87
N LEU A 251 -26.25 8.01 29.12
CA LEU A 251 -24.91 7.72 29.62
C LEU A 251 -24.37 6.45 28.95
N LEU A 252 -23.37 6.58 28.08
CA LEU A 252 -22.74 5.42 27.45
C LEU A 252 -21.89 4.64 28.48
N PRO A 253 -21.78 3.30 28.37
CA PRO A 253 -20.97 2.50 29.28
C PRO A 253 -19.51 2.95 29.34
N VAL A 254 -18.86 2.79 30.50
CA VAL A 254 -17.46 3.21 30.71
C VAL A 254 -16.53 2.58 29.68
N TRP A 255 -16.62 1.26 29.48
CA TRP A 255 -15.81 0.55 28.48
C TRP A 255 -15.94 1.12 27.06
N PHE A 256 -17.08 1.74 26.73
CA PHE A 256 -17.32 2.32 25.40
C PHE A 256 -16.65 3.68 25.29
N VAL A 257 -16.88 4.53 26.29
CA VAL A 257 -16.36 5.90 26.32
C VAL A 257 -14.83 5.92 26.42
N THR A 258 -14.22 4.93 27.08
CA THR A 258 -12.76 4.83 27.22
C THR A 258 -12.03 4.44 25.95
N VAL A 259 -12.72 3.89 24.94
CA VAL A 259 -12.08 3.44 23.68
C VAL A 259 -12.52 4.20 22.44
N LEU A 260 -13.72 4.77 22.46
CA LEU A 260 -14.31 5.50 21.33
C LEU A 260 -14.71 6.93 21.68
N GLY A 261 -14.73 7.30 22.96
CA GLY A 261 -15.27 8.57 23.41
C GLY A 261 -16.80 8.60 23.46
N PRO A 262 -17.38 9.68 24.02
CA PRO A 262 -18.82 9.77 24.29
C PRO A 262 -19.66 10.21 23.07
N VAL A 263 -19.05 10.77 22.02
CA VAL A 263 -19.75 11.37 20.88
C VAL A 263 -18.97 11.10 19.58
N PRO A 264 -19.65 10.77 18.46
CA PRO A 264 -19.01 10.64 17.16
C PRO A 264 -18.34 11.95 16.71
N PRO A 265 -17.08 11.93 16.24
CA PRO A 265 -16.44 13.12 15.69
C PRO A 265 -17.05 13.55 14.35
N ALA A 266 -17.21 14.87 14.15
CA ALA A 266 -17.87 15.44 12.96
C ALA A 266 -17.24 14.98 11.63
N ALA A 267 -15.91 14.92 11.55
CA ALA A 267 -15.20 14.53 10.33
C ALA A 267 -15.21 13.01 10.06
N LYS A 268 -15.45 12.17 11.07
CA LYS A 268 -15.31 10.70 10.99
C LYS A 268 -16.50 9.95 11.58
N THR A 269 -17.69 10.51 11.48
CA THR A 269 -18.89 9.95 12.10
C THR A 269 -19.19 8.52 11.64
N GLN A 270 -19.02 8.25 10.34
CA GLN A 270 -19.30 6.92 9.78
C GLN A 270 -18.29 5.87 10.28
N GLU A 271 -16.98 6.16 10.20
CA GLU A 271 -15.92 5.27 10.68
C GLU A 271 -16.07 4.95 12.18
N TRP A 272 -16.39 5.97 12.97
CA TRP A 272 -16.66 5.82 14.40
C TRP A 272 -17.86 4.91 14.66
N THR A 273 -18.95 5.13 13.91
CA THR A 273 -20.20 4.35 14.05
C THR A 273 -19.99 2.89 13.65
N ASP A 274 -19.29 2.66 12.54
CA ASP A 274 -18.99 1.32 12.07
C ASP A 274 -18.11 0.57 13.07
N LEU A 275 -17.09 1.23 13.63
CA LEU A 275 -16.24 0.63 14.66
C LEU A 275 -17.01 0.34 15.95
N ALA A 276 -17.86 1.25 16.40
CA ALA A 276 -18.74 1.04 17.55
C ALA A 276 -19.65 -0.19 17.37
N ILE A 277 -20.25 -0.35 16.20
CA ILE A 277 -21.08 -1.51 15.86
C ILE A 277 -20.24 -2.80 15.84
N GLN A 278 -19.00 -2.75 15.33
CA GLN A 278 -18.12 -3.91 15.32
C GLN A 278 -17.73 -4.35 16.75
N VAL A 279 -17.46 -3.41 17.66
CA VAL A 279 -17.20 -3.71 19.07
C VAL A 279 -18.43 -4.34 19.72
N LEU A 280 -19.62 -3.78 19.51
CA LEU A 280 -20.87 -4.36 20.02
C LEU A 280 -21.13 -5.76 19.47
N ALA A 281 -20.93 -5.97 18.17
CA ALA A 281 -21.09 -7.27 17.52
C ALA A 281 -20.08 -8.29 18.06
N TYR A 282 -18.83 -7.88 18.32
CA TYR A 282 -17.82 -8.72 18.95
C TYR A 282 -18.24 -9.13 20.36
N ARG A 283 -18.66 -8.17 21.19
CA ARG A 283 -19.12 -8.45 22.57
C ARG A 283 -20.29 -9.43 22.58
N ILE A 284 -21.26 -9.27 21.69
CA ILE A 284 -22.40 -10.20 21.56
C ILE A 284 -21.96 -11.58 21.11
N THR A 285 -21.04 -11.66 20.16
CA THR A 285 -20.60 -12.94 19.58
C THR A 285 -19.84 -13.79 20.60
N TYR A 286 -19.09 -13.15 21.50
CA TYR A 286 -18.22 -13.83 22.48
C TYR A 286 -18.65 -13.65 23.93
N ASP A 287 -19.87 -13.15 24.16
CA ASP A 287 -20.46 -12.95 25.49
C ASP A 287 -19.56 -12.12 26.43
N VAL A 288 -18.99 -11.05 25.91
CA VAL A 288 -18.13 -10.15 26.69
C VAL A 288 -19.01 -9.19 27.49
N THR A 289 -18.97 -9.32 28.81
CA THR A 289 -19.74 -8.49 29.75
C THR A 289 -18.87 -7.59 30.63
N ASP A 290 -17.56 -7.53 30.35
CA ASP A 290 -16.61 -6.72 31.11
C ASP A 290 -17.00 -5.23 31.04
N GLN A 291 -17.12 -4.60 32.20
CA GLN A 291 -17.61 -3.22 32.34
C GLN A 291 -16.54 -2.16 32.07
N VAL A 292 -15.27 -2.56 32.02
CA VAL A 292 -14.11 -1.67 31.86
C VAL A 292 -13.39 -1.92 30.54
N VAL A 293 -13.20 -3.19 30.18
CA VAL A 293 -12.46 -3.59 28.97
C VAL A 293 -13.42 -3.87 27.83
N ALA A 294 -13.41 -3.01 26.81
CA ALA A 294 -14.35 -3.08 25.68
C ALA A 294 -14.39 -4.45 24.97
N LEU A 295 -13.23 -5.09 24.81
CA LEU A 295 -13.10 -6.38 24.13
C LEU A 295 -12.93 -7.57 25.09
N GLY A 296 -13.01 -7.34 26.40
CA GLY A 296 -12.70 -8.34 27.43
C GLY A 296 -11.22 -8.73 27.46
N PRO A 297 -10.86 -9.79 28.21
CA PRO A 297 -9.49 -10.29 28.23
C PRO A 297 -9.07 -10.80 26.85
N GLU A 298 -7.79 -10.61 26.55
CA GLU A 298 -7.18 -11.21 25.37
C GLU A 298 -7.34 -12.74 25.44
N PRO A 299 -7.67 -13.43 24.33
CA PRO A 299 -7.75 -14.89 24.35
C PRO A 299 -6.40 -15.52 24.69
N ASP A 300 -6.33 -16.26 25.80
CA ASP A 300 -5.10 -16.94 26.26
C ASP A 300 -4.58 -17.98 25.26
N GLU A 301 -5.50 -18.64 24.55
CA GLU A 301 -5.21 -19.57 23.47
C GLU A 301 -5.67 -19.00 22.12
N TYR A 302 -5.00 -19.42 21.04
CA TYR A 302 -5.44 -19.06 19.70
C TYR A 302 -6.81 -19.68 19.42
N VAL A 303 -7.85 -18.85 19.45
CA VAL A 303 -9.19 -19.21 19.05
C VAL A 303 -9.39 -18.73 17.61
N PRO A 304 -9.58 -19.65 16.64
CA PRO A 304 -9.87 -19.29 15.27
C PRO A 304 -10.98 -18.23 15.22
N ARG A 305 -10.74 -17.16 14.45
CA ARG A 305 -11.58 -15.97 14.31
C ARG A 305 -11.63 -15.01 15.51
N ARG A 306 -11.75 -15.47 16.76
CA ARG A 306 -11.79 -14.55 17.93
C ARG A 306 -10.48 -13.78 18.06
N THR A 307 -9.34 -14.47 18.03
CA THR A 307 -8.03 -13.85 18.19
C THR A 307 -7.72 -12.84 17.07
N PRO A 308 -7.87 -13.17 15.77
CA PRO A 308 -7.68 -12.19 14.70
C PRO A 308 -8.63 -10.98 14.77
N TRP A 309 -9.90 -11.19 15.14
CA TRP A 309 -10.87 -10.09 15.24
C TRP A 309 -10.57 -9.19 16.45
N PHE A 310 -10.17 -9.77 17.58
CA PHE A 310 -9.69 -9.02 18.74
C PHE A 310 -8.51 -8.13 18.39
N HIS A 311 -7.48 -8.67 17.71
CA HIS A 311 -6.31 -7.90 17.29
C HIS A 311 -6.65 -6.81 16.26
N GLU A 312 -7.56 -7.09 15.33
CA GLU A 312 -8.03 -6.10 14.36
C GLU A 312 -8.74 -4.93 15.06
N LEU A 313 -9.70 -5.21 15.95
CA LEU A 313 -10.41 -4.18 16.70
C LEU A 313 -9.47 -3.41 17.62
N THR A 314 -8.52 -4.09 18.25
CA THR A 314 -7.50 -3.45 19.10
C THR A 314 -6.68 -2.45 18.29
N ARG A 315 -6.25 -2.83 17.07
CA ARG A 315 -5.51 -1.93 16.16
C ARG A 315 -6.37 -0.75 15.74
N GLN A 316 -7.63 -0.97 15.37
CA GLN A 316 -8.53 0.10 14.95
C GLN A 316 -8.85 1.06 16.09
N LEU A 317 -9.12 0.56 17.30
CA LEU A 317 -9.43 1.38 18.48
C LEU A 317 -8.24 2.24 18.93
N ARG A 318 -6.99 1.82 18.71
CA ARG A 318 -5.81 2.66 18.98
C ARG A 318 -5.80 3.98 18.23
N HIS A 319 -6.52 4.09 17.12
CA HIS A 319 -6.62 5.34 16.35
C HIS A 319 -7.60 6.36 16.97
N TRP A 320 -8.35 5.94 18.00
CA TRP A 320 -9.37 6.73 18.67
C TRP A 320 -9.03 7.04 20.14
N ASN A 321 -7.91 6.48 20.63
CA ASN A 321 -7.38 6.62 22.00
C ASN A 321 -6.18 7.55 22.10
#